data_AF-A0A101JY07-F1
#
_entry.id   AF-A0A101JY07-F1
#
_cell.length_a   1.000
_cell.length_b   1.000
_cell.length_c   1.000
_cell.angle_alpha   90.00
_cell.angle_beta   90.00
_cell.angle_gamma   90.00
#
_symmetry.space_group_name_H-M   'P 1'
#
loop_
_entity.id
_entity.type
_entity.pdbx_description
1 polymer ?
#
loop_
_entity_poly.entity_id
_entity_poly.type
_entity_poly.pdbx_seq_one_letter_code
_entity_poly.pdbx_strand_id
1 'polypeptide(L)'
;MERAYSQRLAEITGRSFSSSRQLLRALREARLVPRHGEIPTAADVASIVLAISADTFVAAPERVRALSAMPQTSATSLPPTAGAMLAAFLIARKNGPVLGDFDVEDGFLHVGPTSVTLECLTLTGKRACIRYGADPAGISQTTTIPLPIVAKFTSLFEIL
;
A
#
# COMPACT_ATOMS: atom_id res chain seq x y z
N MET A 1 -22.20 -2.86 -7.39
CA MET A 1 -20.92 -2.21 -7.03
C MET A 1 -19.95 -3.13 -6.28
N GLU A 2 -20.31 -3.69 -5.12
CA GLU A 2 -19.36 -4.48 -4.30
C GLU A 2 -18.72 -5.69 -5.02
N ARG A 3 -19.50 -6.41 -5.81
CA ARG A 3 -18.98 -7.56 -6.58
C ARG A 3 -17.92 -7.13 -7.58
N ALA A 4 -18.16 -6.05 -8.33
CA ALA A 4 -17.20 -5.50 -9.29
C ALA A 4 -15.92 -5.04 -8.60
N TYR A 5 -16.05 -4.36 -7.46
CA TYR A 5 -14.92 -3.89 -6.66
C TYR A 5 -14.06 -5.05 -6.11
N SER A 6 -14.70 -6.06 -5.53
CA SER A 6 -14.01 -7.24 -4.98
C SER A 6 -13.36 -8.09 -6.08
N GLN A 7 -13.99 -8.15 -7.25
CA GLN A 7 -13.47 -8.85 -8.42
C GLN A 7 -12.27 -8.11 -9.02
N ARG A 8 -12.32 -6.77 -9.09
CA ARG A 8 -11.17 -5.96 -9.50
C ARG A 8 -10.00 -6.10 -8.53
N LEU A 9 -10.27 -6.11 -7.22
CA LEU A 9 -9.23 -6.34 -6.22
C LEU A 9 -8.57 -7.71 -6.40
N ALA A 10 -9.36 -8.75 -6.67
CA ALA A 10 -8.85 -10.08 -7.00
C ALA A 10 -7.95 -10.07 -8.24
N GLU A 11 -8.36 -9.39 -9.32
CA GLU A 11 -7.55 -9.22 -10.54
C GLU A 11 -6.22 -8.49 -10.28
N ILE A 12 -6.26 -7.41 -9.50
CA ILE A 12 -5.06 -6.61 -9.17
C ILE A 12 -4.06 -7.43 -8.34
N THR A 13 -4.56 -8.20 -7.38
CA THR A 13 -3.74 -8.91 -6.40
C THR A 13 -3.41 -10.35 -6.79
N GLY A 14 -4.01 -10.87 -7.87
CA GLY A 14 -3.92 -12.28 -8.25
C GLY A 14 -4.59 -13.23 -7.24
N ARG A 15 -5.40 -12.72 -6.30
CA ARG A 15 -6.08 -13.50 -5.26
C ARG A 15 -7.44 -14.00 -5.74
N SER A 16 -8.01 -14.97 -5.04
CA SER A 16 -9.38 -15.41 -5.30
C SER A 16 -10.41 -14.35 -4.90
N PHE A 17 -11.55 -14.32 -5.59
CA PHE A 17 -12.67 -13.43 -5.26
C PHE A 17 -13.12 -13.56 -3.79
N SER A 18 -13.18 -14.80 -3.26
CA SER A 18 -13.56 -15.06 -1.87
C SER A 18 -12.56 -14.46 -0.88
N SER A 19 -11.26 -14.60 -1.15
CA SER A 19 -10.20 -14.01 -0.32
C SER A 19 -10.26 -12.49 -0.32
N SER A 20 -10.42 -11.87 -1.50
CA SER A 20 -10.56 -10.42 -1.62
C SER A 20 -11.78 -9.89 -0.86
N ARG A 21 -12.91 -10.60 -0.92
CA ARG A 21 -14.12 -10.23 -0.17
C ARG A 21 -13.94 -10.35 1.34
N GLN A 22 -13.30 -11.41 1.83
CA GLN A 22 -13.02 -11.58 3.27
C GLN A 22 -12.07 -10.51 3.79
N LEU A 23 -11.03 -10.17 3.02
CA LEU A 23 -10.10 -9.09 3.35
C LEU A 23 -10.84 -7.74 3.48
N LEU A 24 -11.64 -7.38 2.48
CA LEU A 24 -12.41 -6.13 2.50
C LEU A 24 -13.41 -6.08 3.66
N ARG A 25 -14.04 -7.22 3.99
CA ARG A 25 -14.93 -7.31 5.14
C ARG A 25 -14.19 -7.00 6.46
N ALA A 26 -13.05 -7.63 6.69
CA ALA A 26 -12.25 -7.40 7.90
C ALA A 26 -11.81 -5.92 8.03
N LEU A 27 -11.40 -5.30 6.92
CA LEU A 27 -11.02 -3.89 6.90
C LEU A 27 -12.21 -2.95 7.18
N ARG A 28 -13.40 -3.25 6.66
CA ARG A 28 -14.62 -2.46 6.92
C ARG A 28 -15.06 -2.55 8.37
N GLU A 29 -15.08 -3.76 8.93
CA GLU A 29 -15.41 -3.99 10.34
C GLU A 29 -14.45 -3.20 11.26
N ALA A 30 -13.19 -3.10 10.85
CA ALA A 30 -12.17 -2.30 11.54
C ALA A 30 -12.18 -0.79 11.23
N ARG A 31 -13.08 -0.32 10.35
CA ARG A 31 -13.18 1.08 9.86
C ARG A 31 -11.92 1.59 9.17
N LEU A 32 -11.20 0.71 8.48
CA LEU A 32 -9.96 1.04 7.76
C LEU A 32 -10.17 1.30 6.26
N VAL A 33 -11.37 0.99 5.76
CA VAL A 33 -11.85 1.26 4.41
C VAL A 33 -13.34 1.62 4.52
N PRO A 34 -13.91 2.32 3.53
CA PRO A 34 -15.27 2.83 3.63
C PRO A 34 -16.33 1.73 3.55
N ARG A 35 -17.56 2.08 3.95
CA ARG A 35 -18.70 1.16 3.90
C ARG A 35 -19.15 0.94 2.45
N HIS A 36 -20.07 0.01 2.25
CA HIS A 36 -20.56 -0.34 0.91
C HIS A 36 -21.16 0.89 0.21
N GLY A 37 -20.68 1.19 -0.99
CA GLY A 37 -21.22 2.27 -1.84
C GLY A 37 -20.52 3.62 -1.68
N GLU A 38 -19.56 3.75 -0.78
CA GLU A 38 -18.73 4.94 -0.62
C GLU A 38 -17.45 4.83 -1.49
N ILE A 39 -17.00 5.96 -2.04
CA ILE A 39 -15.79 6.03 -2.87
C ILE A 39 -14.55 6.00 -1.94
N PRO A 40 -13.62 5.04 -2.12
CA PRO A 40 -12.42 4.95 -1.31
C PRO A 40 -11.48 6.12 -1.59
N THR A 41 -10.95 6.68 -0.51
CA THR A 41 -9.89 7.68 -0.53
C THR A 41 -8.53 7.01 -0.72
N ALA A 42 -7.49 7.80 -0.98
CA ALA A 42 -6.13 7.28 -1.10
C ALA A 42 -5.63 6.62 0.19
N ALA A 43 -6.09 7.07 1.35
CA ALA A 43 -5.80 6.44 2.63
C ALA A 43 -6.46 5.05 2.74
N ASP A 44 -7.69 4.89 2.24
CA ASP A 44 -8.38 3.60 2.22
C ASP A 44 -7.68 2.60 1.30
N VAL A 45 -7.25 3.06 0.13
CA VAL A 45 -6.49 2.23 -0.81
C VAL A 45 -5.11 1.87 -0.24
N ALA A 46 -4.43 2.80 0.44
CA ALA A 46 -3.20 2.51 1.17
C ALA A 46 -3.42 1.43 2.24
N SER A 47 -4.52 1.50 2.99
CA SER A 47 -4.90 0.44 3.95
C SER A 47 -5.05 -0.92 3.27
N ILE A 48 -5.63 -0.99 2.08
CA ILE A 48 -5.76 -2.27 1.32
C ILE A 48 -4.38 -2.80 0.91
N VAL A 49 -3.48 -1.94 0.42
CA VAL A 49 -2.11 -2.31 0.03
C VAL A 49 -1.29 -2.78 1.25
N LEU A 50 -1.48 -2.19 2.42
CA LEU A 50 -0.85 -2.67 3.65
C LEU A 50 -1.47 -4.01 4.12
N ALA A 51 -2.78 -4.16 3.97
CA ALA A 51 -3.52 -5.35 4.38
C ALA A 51 -3.13 -6.62 3.60
N ILE A 52 -2.73 -6.50 2.32
CA ILE A 52 -2.28 -7.66 1.54
C ILE A 52 -0.95 -8.24 2.04
N SER A 53 -0.20 -7.51 2.87
CA SER A 53 1.01 -8.03 3.52
C SER A 53 0.74 -8.90 4.75
N ALA A 54 -0.52 -8.99 5.18
CA ALA A 54 -0.90 -9.84 6.30
C ALA A 54 -1.04 -11.30 5.85
N ASP A 55 -0.57 -12.21 6.70
CA ASP A 55 -0.65 -13.66 6.45
C ASP A 55 -2.09 -14.15 6.37
N THR A 56 -2.98 -13.50 7.10
CA THR A 56 -4.42 -13.82 7.15
C THR A 56 -5.27 -12.56 7.10
N PHE A 57 -6.52 -12.69 6.61
CA PHE A 57 -7.47 -11.58 6.63
C PHE A 57 -7.86 -11.14 8.06
N VAL A 58 -7.72 -12.03 9.05
CA VAL A 58 -8.00 -11.73 10.46
C VAL A 58 -6.92 -10.81 11.04
N ALA A 59 -5.66 -11.04 10.69
CA ALA A 59 -4.53 -10.20 11.13
C ALA A 59 -4.41 -8.88 10.34
N ALA A 60 -5.10 -8.76 9.20
CA ALA A 60 -4.98 -7.61 8.31
C ALA A 60 -5.27 -6.25 8.99
N PRO A 61 -6.31 -6.08 9.81
CA PRO A 61 -6.56 -4.79 10.47
C PRO A 61 -5.44 -4.35 11.42
N GLU A 62 -4.93 -5.26 12.24
CA GLU A 62 -3.82 -4.95 13.17
C GLU A 62 -2.54 -4.64 12.40
N ARG A 63 -2.27 -5.42 11.35
CA ARG A 63 -1.16 -5.18 10.43
C ARG A 63 -1.22 -3.78 9.82
N VAL A 64 -2.38 -3.36 9.31
CA VAL A 64 -2.56 -2.01 8.75
C VAL A 64 -2.27 -0.94 9.80
N ARG A 65 -2.82 -1.07 11.02
CA ARG A 65 -2.59 -0.07 12.08
C ARG A 65 -1.11 0.01 12.48
N ALA A 66 -0.47 -1.15 12.68
CA ALA A 66 0.95 -1.21 13.03
C ALA A 66 1.82 -0.55 11.96
N LEU A 67 1.62 -0.91 10.69
CA LEU A 67 2.44 -0.40 9.58
C LEU A 67 2.16 1.07 9.27
N SER A 68 0.89 1.48 9.23
CA SER A 68 0.50 2.84 8.85
C SER A 68 1.00 3.91 9.81
N ALA A 69 1.18 3.56 11.09
CA ALA A 69 1.70 4.44 12.13
C ALA A 69 3.24 4.43 12.23
N MET A 70 3.95 3.64 11.42
CA MET A 70 5.40 3.56 11.50
C MET A 70 6.05 4.88 11.14
N PRO A 71 6.90 5.45 12.02
CA PRO A 71 7.53 6.72 11.76
C PRO A 71 8.63 6.56 10.69
N GLN A 72 8.82 7.64 9.93
CA GLN A 72 9.98 7.77 9.06
C GLN A 72 11.25 7.92 9.91
N THR A 73 12.28 7.12 9.64
CA THR A 73 13.54 7.16 10.41
C THR A 73 14.59 8.11 9.82
N SER A 74 14.24 8.90 8.79
CA SER A 74 15.17 9.78 8.07
C SER A 74 14.71 11.24 8.13
N ALA A 75 15.66 12.18 8.19
CA ALA A 75 15.44 13.63 8.35
C ALA A 75 15.12 14.35 7.03
N THR A 76 14.30 13.74 6.16
CA THR A 76 13.90 14.34 4.89
C THR A 76 12.49 14.92 4.97
N SER A 77 12.15 15.85 4.08
CA SER A 77 10.84 16.49 3.93
C SER A 77 9.75 15.55 3.37
N LEU A 78 9.75 14.29 3.79
CA LEU A 78 8.83 13.26 3.36
C LEU A 78 7.69 13.09 4.39
N PRO A 79 6.60 12.39 4.02
CA PRO A 79 5.49 12.16 4.94
C PRO A 79 5.92 11.41 6.21
N PRO A 80 5.38 11.79 7.38
CA PRO A 80 5.92 11.36 8.67
C PRO A 80 5.68 9.88 8.99
N THR A 81 4.72 9.24 8.32
CA THR A 81 4.39 7.83 8.53
C THR A 81 4.30 7.05 7.23
N ALA A 82 4.48 5.73 7.31
CA ALA A 82 4.39 4.87 6.13
C ALA A 82 3.01 4.93 5.45
N GLY A 83 1.93 5.03 6.24
CA GLY A 83 0.58 5.17 5.71
C GLY A 83 0.37 6.49 4.98
N ALA A 84 0.84 7.60 5.55
CA ALA A 84 0.78 8.92 4.92
C ALA A 84 1.60 8.97 3.62
N MET A 85 2.76 8.33 3.61
CA MET A 85 3.61 8.23 2.43
C MET A 85 2.95 7.43 1.31
N LEU A 86 2.38 6.26 1.63
CA LEU A 86 1.70 5.44 0.63
C LEU A 86 0.47 6.13 0.05
N ALA A 87 -0.31 6.84 0.87
CA ALA A 87 -1.44 7.64 0.42
C ALA A 87 -0.99 8.79 -0.50
N ALA A 88 0.05 9.54 -0.11
CA ALA A 88 0.62 10.61 -0.93
C ALA A 88 1.15 10.08 -2.27
N PHE A 89 1.78 8.90 -2.28
CA PHE A 89 2.25 8.23 -3.49
C PHE A 89 1.11 7.86 -4.43
N LEU A 90 0.03 7.26 -3.92
CA LEU A 90 -1.16 6.92 -4.70
C LEU A 90 -1.82 8.15 -5.32
N ILE A 91 -1.85 9.28 -4.61
CA ILE A 91 -2.37 10.57 -5.12
C ILE A 91 -1.46 11.12 -6.22
N ALA A 92 -0.15 11.17 -5.98
CA ALA A 92 0.81 11.69 -6.94
C ALA A 92 0.75 10.93 -8.28
N ARG A 93 0.63 9.59 -8.22
CA ARG A 93 0.46 8.74 -9.40
C ARG A 93 -0.86 8.95 -10.14
N LYS A 94 -1.93 9.35 -9.45
CA LYS A 94 -3.24 9.63 -10.08
C LYS A 94 -3.25 10.96 -10.82
N ASN A 95 -2.61 11.98 -10.26
CA ASN A 95 -2.83 13.38 -10.66
C ASN A 95 -1.63 14.06 -11.34
N GLY A 96 -0.44 13.44 -11.39
CA GLY A 96 0.80 14.16 -11.70
C GLY A 96 1.48 13.78 -13.01
N PRO A 97 1.99 14.75 -13.80
CA PRO A 97 3.28 14.59 -14.46
C PRO A 97 4.39 14.52 -13.38
N VAL A 98 5.43 13.71 -13.66
CA VAL A 98 6.53 13.42 -12.73
C VAL A 98 7.26 14.70 -12.36
N LEU A 99 7.00 15.23 -11.16
CA LEU A 99 7.77 16.35 -10.61
C LEU A 99 9.14 15.83 -10.17
N GLY A 100 10.11 15.93 -11.08
CA GLY A 100 11.54 16.00 -10.79
C GLY A 100 12.27 14.73 -10.35
N ASP A 101 11.65 13.81 -9.59
CA ASP A 101 12.36 12.62 -9.09
C ASP A 101 11.43 11.56 -8.45
N PHE A 102 10.24 11.30 -9.01
CA PHE A 102 9.48 10.10 -8.61
C PHE A 102 8.88 9.39 -9.81
N ASP A 103 9.77 8.98 -10.70
CA ASP A 103 9.48 7.92 -11.65
C ASP A 103 9.78 6.57 -11.01
N VAL A 104 8.78 5.69 -10.92
CA VAL A 104 8.95 4.38 -10.29
C VAL A 104 8.25 3.30 -11.07
N GLU A 105 8.72 3.11 -12.31
CA GLU A 105 8.35 1.94 -13.11
C GLU A 105 9.01 0.66 -12.59
N ASP A 106 10.22 0.76 -12.00
CA ASP A 106 11.08 -0.38 -11.62
C ASP A 106 11.35 -0.51 -10.11
N GLY A 107 10.40 -0.12 -9.27
CA GLY A 107 10.55 -0.19 -7.81
C GLY A 107 9.75 -1.28 -7.11
N PHE A 108 10.13 -1.55 -5.87
CA PHE A 108 9.50 -2.52 -4.98
C PHE A 108 9.14 -1.88 -3.64
N LEU A 109 7.92 -2.16 -3.20
CA LEU A 109 7.49 -1.90 -1.84
C LEU A 109 7.64 -3.19 -1.04
N HIS A 110 8.58 -3.22 -0.10
CA HIS A 110 8.76 -4.30 0.84
C HIS A 110 7.96 -4.02 2.10
N VAL A 111 7.10 -4.95 2.48
CA VAL A 111 6.30 -4.87 3.70
C VAL A 111 6.65 -6.05 4.59
N GLY A 112 7.36 -5.77 5.68
CA GLY A 112 7.74 -6.74 6.70
C GLY A 112 6.88 -6.64 7.96
N PRO A 113 6.99 -7.62 8.88
CA PRO A 113 6.52 -7.61 10.25
C PRO A 113 6.46 -6.25 10.94
N THR A 114 7.56 -5.53 10.87
CA THR A 114 7.83 -4.35 11.69
C THR A 114 8.36 -3.18 10.87
N SER A 115 8.42 -3.31 9.55
CA SER A 115 9.04 -2.31 8.66
C SER A 115 8.33 -2.18 7.33
N VAL A 116 8.33 -0.97 6.77
CA VAL A 116 7.99 -0.71 5.37
C VAL A 116 9.18 -0.08 4.67
N THR A 117 9.61 -0.67 3.56
CA THR A 117 10.70 -0.15 2.75
C THR A 117 10.23 0.08 1.32
N LEU A 118 10.43 1.28 0.79
CA LEU A 118 10.26 1.58 -0.62
C LEU A 118 11.63 1.64 -1.29
N GLU A 119 11.86 0.73 -2.23
CA GLU A 119 13.02 0.76 -3.11
C GLU A 119 12.58 1.21 -4.50
N CYS A 120 13.23 2.25 -5.01
CA CYS A 120 12.93 2.86 -6.29
C CYS A 120 14.20 3.04 -7.12
N LEU A 121 14.08 2.98 -8.46
CA LEU A 121 15.12 3.51 -9.33
C LEU A 121 14.97 5.02 -9.42
N THR A 122 16.09 5.73 -9.32
CA THR A 122 16.17 7.17 -9.58
C THR A 122 16.39 7.42 -11.07
N LEU A 123 16.17 8.66 -11.53
CA LEU A 123 16.48 9.09 -12.90
C LEU A 123 17.95 8.85 -13.29
N THR A 124 18.84 8.80 -12.29
CA THR A 124 20.28 8.51 -12.50
C THR A 124 20.60 7.01 -12.61
N GLY A 125 19.59 6.13 -12.55
CA GLY A 125 19.74 4.67 -12.55
C GLY A 125 20.23 4.08 -11.21
N LYS A 126 20.46 4.91 -10.19
CA LYS A 126 20.82 4.46 -8.83
C LYS A 126 19.56 4.08 -8.04
N ARG A 127 19.66 3.06 -7.19
CA ARG A 127 18.58 2.69 -6.26
C ARG A 127 18.48 3.71 -5.12
N ALA A 128 17.31 4.31 -4.95
CA ALA A 128 16.93 5.05 -3.75
C ALA A 128 16.10 4.13 -2.83
N CYS A 129 16.29 4.28 -1.52
CA CYS A 129 15.63 3.46 -0.52
C CYS A 129 15.09 4.35 0.60
N ILE A 130 13.79 4.26 0.86
CA ILE A 130 13.12 4.93 1.98
C ILE A 130 12.66 3.85 2.95
N ARG A 131 12.94 4.02 4.25
CA ARG A 131 12.62 3.06 5.30
C ARG A 131 11.77 3.70 6.40
N TYR A 132 10.72 3.00 6.79
CA TYR A 132 9.85 3.30 7.93
C TYR A 132 9.97 2.16 8.93
N GLY A 133 10.21 2.49 10.20
CA GLY A 133 10.38 1.53 11.29
C GLY A 133 11.31 0.37 10.92
N ALA A 134 12.62 0.55 10.91
CA ALA A 134 13.52 -0.58 10.64
C ALA A 134 13.78 -1.38 11.93
N ASP A 135 13.53 -2.69 11.88
CA ASP A 135 14.06 -3.65 12.84
C ASP A 135 15.57 -3.88 12.57
N PRO A 136 16.46 -3.68 13.55
CA PRO A 136 17.89 -3.96 13.39
C PRO A 136 18.24 -5.46 13.31
N ALA A 137 17.30 -6.39 13.52
CA ALA A 137 17.58 -7.81 13.78
C ALA A 137 17.61 -8.76 12.56
N GLY A 138 17.34 -8.29 11.34
CA GLY A 138 17.90 -8.91 10.13
C GLY A 138 17.29 -10.21 9.57
N ILE A 139 16.22 -10.80 10.11
CA ILE A 139 15.48 -11.86 9.41
C ILE A 139 13.97 -11.65 9.57
N SER A 140 13.33 -11.25 8.47
CA SER A 140 11.93 -10.84 8.44
C SER A 140 11.24 -11.50 7.25
N GLN A 141 10.04 -12.06 7.44
CA GLN A 141 9.21 -12.50 6.33
C GLN A 141 8.64 -11.25 5.64
N THR A 142 9.30 -10.79 4.59
CA THR A 142 8.88 -9.63 3.82
C THR A 142 8.02 -10.05 2.64
N THR A 143 6.83 -9.47 2.51
CA THR A 143 6.08 -9.53 1.26
C THR A 143 6.51 -8.36 0.38
N THR A 144 6.96 -8.66 -0.83
CA THR A 144 7.32 -7.64 -1.81
C THR A 144 6.13 -7.37 -2.74
N ILE A 145 5.72 -6.11 -2.83
CA ILE A 145 4.66 -5.64 -3.71
C ILE A 145 5.32 -4.77 -4.80
N PRO A 146 5.31 -5.20 -6.08
CA PRO A 146 5.80 -4.39 -7.18
C PRO A 146 5.03 -3.08 -7.31
N LEU A 147 5.73 -1.96 -7.53
CA LEU A 147 5.07 -0.66 -7.71
C LEU A 147 4.14 -0.58 -8.93
N PRO A 148 4.38 -1.28 -10.06
CA PRO A 148 3.38 -1.38 -11.11
C PRO A 148 2.06 -2.02 -10.65
N ILE A 149 2.10 -2.92 -9.65
CA ILE A 149 0.90 -3.49 -9.04
C ILE A 149 0.23 -2.45 -8.14
N VAL A 150 1.00 -1.71 -7.32
CA VAL A 150 0.49 -0.58 -6.51
C VAL A 150 -0.19 0.47 -7.41
N ALA A 151 0.36 0.74 -8.59
CA ALA A 151 -0.23 1.65 -9.56
C ALA A 151 -1.62 1.18 -10.05
N LYS A 152 -1.85 -0.13 -10.19
CA LYS A 152 -3.19 -0.63 -10.56
C LYS A 152 -4.24 -0.35 -9.49
N PHE A 153 -3.85 -0.15 -8.24
CA PHE A 153 -4.77 0.26 -7.18
C PHE A 153 -5.29 1.69 -7.37
N THR A 154 -4.63 2.56 -8.14
CA THR A 154 -5.21 3.88 -8.44
C THR A 154 -6.48 3.76 -9.29
N SER A 155 -6.61 2.72 -10.11
CA SER A 155 -7.87 2.46 -10.83
C SER A 155 -9.04 2.04 -9.93
N LEU A 156 -8.77 1.62 -8.67
CA LEU A 156 -9.85 1.39 -7.70
C LEU A 156 -10.54 2.69 -7.27
N PHE A 157 -9.93 3.86 -7.52
CA PHE A 157 -10.57 5.16 -7.34
C PHE A 157 -11.64 5.46 -8.40
N GLU A 158 -11.62 4.76 -9.54
CA GLU A 158 -12.39 5.13 -10.74
C GLU A 158 -13.60 4.21 -10.99
N ILE A 159 -13.67 3.07 -10.30
CA ILE A 159 -14.69 2.02 -10.51
C ILE A 159 -15.91 2.21 -9.59
N LEU A 160 -15.93 3.25 -8.76
CA LEU A 160 -17.03 3.63 -7.86
C LEU A 160 -17.51 5.04 -8.18
#